data_AF-A0A5B7H1P7-F1
#
_entry.id   AF-A0A5B7H1P7-F1
#
_cell.length_a   1.000
_cell.length_b   1.000
_cell.length_c   1.000
_cell.angle_alpha   90.00
_cell.angle_beta   90.00
_cell.angle_gamma   90.00
#
_symmetry.space_group_name_H-M   'P 1'
#
loop_
_entity.id
_entity.type
_entity.pdbx_description
1 polymer ?
#
loop_
_entity_poly.entity_id
_entity_poly.type
_entity_poly.pdbx_seq_one_letter_code
_entity_poly.pdbx_strand_id
1 'polypeptide(L)'
;MVYKAGGSLLEAVDVASKPLGVVETRGMCDERPGAAEVPDKAYKVTKQAVLTVPTANLFPAINTSFLCSVLYPNDSLLCTSATDQFPEEFSIMATLRPDQGSSSVLFGLYSEAGEDQLLVEVGDTVRFFYQDQNGIPAENYTLEFGAAINDGK
;
A
#
# COMPACT_ATOMS: atom_id res chain seq x y z
N MET A 1 14.70 0.09 17.21
CA MET A 1 13.95 0.16 15.94
C MET A 1 14.45 -0.94 15.02
N VAL A 2 13.68 -2.01 14.88
CA VAL A 2 13.95 -3.06 13.89
C VAL A 2 13.11 -2.71 12.67
N TYR A 3 13.75 -2.28 11.59
CA TYR A 3 13.06 -2.07 10.32
C TYR A 3 12.45 -3.41 9.88
N LYS A 4 11.12 -3.54 9.92
CA LYS A 4 10.42 -4.56 9.13
C LYS A 4 10.66 -4.20 7.65
N ALA A 5 11.00 -5.20 6.84
CA ALA A 5 11.31 -5.03 5.42
C ALA A 5 10.15 -4.36 4.66
N GLY A 6 10.46 -3.58 3.62
CA GLY A 6 9.46 -3.05 2.71
C GLY A 6 8.77 -4.17 1.92
N GLY A 7 7.47 -4.05 1.68
CA GLY A 7 6.67 -4.99 0.88
C GLY A 7 6.19 -4.35 -0.43
N SER A 8 6.04 -5.15 -1.48
CA SER A 8 5.53 -4.72 -2.79
C SER A 8 4.07 -5.13 -2.97
N LEU A 9 3.17 -4.14 -3.07
CA LEU A 9 1.75 -4.41 -3.37
C LEU A 9 1.57 -5.07 -4.73
N LEU A 10 2.37 -4.69 -5.72
CA LEU A 10 2.32 -5.27 -7.07
C LEU A 10 2.62 -6.77 -7.05
N GLU A 11 3.54 -7.20 -6.19
CA GLU A 11 3.85 -8.62 -5.99
C GLU A 11 2.73 -9.33 -5.22
N ALA A 12 2.24 -8.71 -4.14
CA ALA A 12 1.22 -9.31 -3.27
C ALA A 12 -0.13 -9.52 -3.96
N VAL A 13 -0.49 -8.66 -4.93
CA VAL A 13 -1.70 -8.82 -5.76
C VAL A 13 -1.45 -9.65 -7.02
N ASP A 14 -0.25 -10.20 -7.19
CA ASP A 14 0.18 -10.95 -8.38
C ASP A 14 -0.16 -10.23 -9.69
N VAL A 15 0.18 -8.94 -9.79
CA VAL A 15 -0.12 -8.13 -10.97
C VAL A 15 0.54 -8.67 -12.24
N ALA A 16 1.64 -9.42 -12.07
CA ALA A 16 2.41 -10.03 -13.15
C ALA A 16 1.61 -11.11 -13.91
N SER A 17 0.60 -11.71 -13.27
CA SER A 17 -0.35 -12.63 -13.91
C SER A 17 -1.28 -11.93 -14.92
N LYS A 18 -1.29 -10.58 -14.94
CA LYS A 18 -2.11 -9.72 -15.81
C LYS A 18 -3.60 -10.05 -15.65
N PRO A 19 -4.17 -9.87 -14.44
CA PRO A 19 -5.58 -10.10 -14.20
C PRO A 19 -6.45 -9.19 -15.08
N LEU A 20 -7.75 -9.50 -15.16
CA LEU A 20 -8.68 -8.76 -16.01
C LEU A 20 -8.62 -7.25 -15.74
N GLY A 21 -8.42 -6.47 -16.81
CA GLY A 21 -8.32 -5.02 -16.71
C GLY A 21 -6.91 -4.50 -16.40
N VAL A 22 -5.90 -5.37 -16.29
CA VAL A 22 -4.50 -4.99 -16.15
C VAL A 22 -3.71 -5.41 -17.39
N VAL A 23 -2.87 -4.51 -17.90
CA VAL A 23 -1.92 -4.82 -18.98
C VAL A 23 -0.53 -4.33 -18.60
N GLU A 24 0.50 -5.13 -18.93
CA GLU A 24 1.90 -4.71 -18.79
C GLU A 24 2.23 -3.63 -19.81
N THR A 25 3.00 -2.62 -19.39
CA THR A 25 3.42 -1.48 -20.19
C THR A 25 4.84 -1.05 -19.80
N ARG A 26 5.40 -0.10 -20.54
CA ARG A 26 6.66 0.56 -20.22
C ARG A 26 6.47 1.57 -19.08
N GLY A 27 7.41 1.58 -18.15
CA GLY A 27 7.48 2.50 -17.02
C GLY A 27 8.02 3.87 -17.39
N MET A 28 8.53 4.60 -16.40
CA MET A 28 8.99 5.99 -16.59
C MET A 28 10.40 6.09 -17.17
N CYS A 29 11.27 5.11 -16.92
CA CYS A 29 12.63 5.10 -17.46
C CYS A 29 12.76 4.05 -18.55
N ASP A 30 13.11 4.46 -19.77
CA ASP A 30 13.43 3.53 -20.87
C ASP A 30 14.86 2.96 -20.74
N GLU A 31 15.78 3.73 -20.15
CA GLU A 31 17.17 3.37 -19.96
C GLU A 31 17.64 3.83 -18.57
N ARG A 32 18.12 2.88 -17.76
CA ARG A 32 18.65 3.18 -16.43
C ARG A 32 20.18 3.21 -16.49
N PRO A 33 20.85 4.27 -15.98
CA PRO A 33 22.30 4.31 -15.96
C PRO A 33 22.88 3.08 -15.26
N GLY A 34 23.73 2.31 -15.96
CA GLY A 34 24.35 1.10 -15.44
C GLY A 34 23.52 -0.19 -15.53
N ALA A 35 22.29 -0.12 -16.06
CA ALA A 35 21.54 -1.30 -16.48
C ALA A 35 21.69 -1.53 -17.98
N ALA A 36 21.40 -2.74 -18.46
CA ALA A 36 21.15 -2.97 -19.88
C ALA A 36 20.01 -2.06 -20.37
N GLU A 37 19.94 -1.78 -21.68
CA GLU A 37 18.87 -0.99 -22.33
C GLU A 37 17.51 -1.70 -22.23
N VAL A 38 16.95 -1.75 -21.02
CA VAL A 38 15.69 -2.41 -20.68
C VAL A 38 14.82 -1.38 -19.98
N PRO A 39 13.65 -1.05 -20.55
CA PRO A 39 12.73 -0.11 -19.93
C PRO A 39 12.20 -0.68 -18.61
N ASP A 40 11.91 0.21 -17.67
CA ASP A 40 11.20 -0.14 -16.44
C ASP A 40 9.88 -0.84 -16.79
N LYS A 41 9.52 -1.85 -15.98
CA LYS A 41 8.23 -2.52 -16.11
C LYS A 41 7.17 -1.75 -15.34
N ALA A 42 6.04 -1.48 -15.98
CA ALA A 42 4.87 -0.90 -15.35
C ALA A 42 3.59 -1.64 -15.76
N TYR A 43 2.48 -1.27 -15.13
CA TYR A 43 1.18 -1.85 -15.40
C TYR A 43 0.15 -0.74 -15.60
N LYS A 44 -0.68 -0.87 -16.64
CA LYS A 44 -1.80 0.03 -16.92
C LYS A 44 -3.10 -0.67 -16.58
N VAL A 45 -3.94 0.04 -15.81
CA VAL A 45 -5.32 -0.36 -15.53
C VAL A 45 -6.21 0.17 -16.67
N THR A 46 -6.92 -0.73 -17.35
CA THR A 46 -7.69 -0.45 -18.59
C THR A 46 -9.20 -0.59 -18.43
N LYS A 47 -9.65 -1.14 -17.30
CA LYS A 47 -11.05 -1.25 -16.88
C LYS A 47 -11.11 -0.90 -15.39
N GLN A 48 -12.30 -0.78 -14.82
CA GLN A 48 -12.45 -0.76 -13.36
C GLN A 48 -11.99 -2.12 -12.80
N ALA A 49 -10.71 -2.24 -12.53
CA ALA A 49 -10.08 -3.38 -11.89
C ALA A 49 -9.66 -2.93 -10.48
N VAL A 50 -10.10 -3.68 -9.48
CA VAL A 50 -9.68 -3.51 -8.08
C VAL A 50 -8.83 -4.73 -7.75
N LEU A 51 -7.58 -4.48 -7.37
CA LEU A 51 -6.65 -5.52 -6.95
C LEU A 51 -6.60 -5.51 -5.43
N THR A 52 -7.01 -6.62 -4.83
CA THR A 52 -7.13 -6.76 -3.38
C THR A 52 -6.20 -7.85 -2.89
N VAL A 53 -5.53 -7.58 -1.77
CA VAL A 53 -4.84 -8.59 -0.98
C VAL A 53 -5.16 -8.36 0.50
N PRO A 54 -5.44 -9.42 1.29
CA PRO A 54 -5.58 -9.29 2.73
C PRO A 54 -4.34 -8.66 3.36
N THR A 55 -4.52 -7.73 4.29
CA THR A 55 -3.40 -7.09 5.01
C THR A 55 -2.54 -8.10 5.78
N ALA A 56 -3.14 -9.19 6.26
CA ALA A 56 -2.42 -10.31 6.88
C ALA A 56 -1.42 -11.00 5.93
N ASN A 57 -1.63 -10.96 4.62
CA ASN A 57 -0.67 -11.49 3.64
C ASN A 57 0.50 -10.52 3.41
N LEU A 58 0.28 -9.22 3.60
CA LEU A 58 1.32 -8.18 3.47
C LEU A 58 2.16 -8.03 4.75
N PHE A 59 1.51 -8.15 5.89
CA PHE A 59 2.10 -7.98 7.22
C PHE A 59 1.83 -9.22 8.05
N PRO A 60 2.36 -10.40 7.66
CA PRO A 60 2.16 -11.60 8.43
C PRO A 60 2.73 -11.39 9.83
N ALA A 61 2.01 -11.83 10.85
CA ALA A 61 2.53 -11.91 12.19
C ALA A 61 3.83 -12.69 12.13
N ILE A 62 4.89 -12.06 12.60
CA ILE A 62 6.08 -12.82 12.92
C ILE A 62 5.59 -13.73 14.06
N ASN A 63 5.68 -15.04 13.89
CA ASN A 63 5.55 -16.04 14.95
C ASN A 63 6.71 -15.90 15.95
N THR A 64 6.97 -14.67 16.41
CA THR A 64 7.81 -14.35 17.54
C THR A 64 7.25 -14.99 18.80
N SER A 65 5.97 -15.37 18.86
CA SER A 65 5.38 -16.11 19.97
C SER A 65 6.27 -17.26 20.47
N PHE A 66 6.86 -18.07 19.59
CA PHE A 66 7.71 -19.19 20.05
C PHE A 66 9.06 -18.71 20.63
N LEU A 67 9.81 -17.87 19.93
CA LEU A 67 11.10 -17.38 20.43
C LEU A 67 10.96 -16.37 21.58
N CYS A 68 9.89 -15.58 21.58
CA CYS A 68 9.52 -14.65 22.63
C CYS A 68 9.09 -15.38 23.90
N SER A 69 8.24 -16.41 23.81
CA SER A 69 7.89 -17.22 24.99
C SER A 69 9.09 -17.98 25.57
N VAL A 70 10.08 -18.34 24.74
CA VAL A 70 11.35 -18.92 25.19
C VAL A 70 12.26 -17.88 25.86
N LEU A 71 12.33 -16.65 25.33
CA LEU A 71 13.22 -15.59 25.85
C LEU A 71 12.61 -14.78 27.01
N TYR A 72 11.28 -14.68 27.08
CA TYR A 72 10.52 -13.89 28.05
C TYR A 72 9.33 -14.70 28.59
N PRO A 73 9.58 -15.77 29.37
CA PRO A 73 8.55 -16.72 29.79
C PRO A 73 7.49 -16.15 30.74
N ASN A 74 7.74 -14.99 31.35
CA ASN A 74 6.88 -14.37 32.36
C ASN A 74 6.15 -13.12 31.85
N ASP A 75 6.36 -12.71 30.61
CA ASP A 75 5.76 -11.50 30.04
C ASP A 75 4.88 -11.87 28.83
N SER A 76 3.71 -12.45 29.13
CA SER A 76 2.80 -12.93 28.09
C SER A 76 2.25 -11.79 27.24
N LEU A 77 2.16 -10.57 27.80
CA LEU A 77 1.61 -9.41 27.12
C LEU A 77 2.54 -8.94 25.98
N LEU A 78 3.85 -8.95 26.23
CA LEU A 78 4.89 -8.66 25.23
C LEU A 78 4.88 -9.65 24.06
N CYS A 79 4.56 -10.93 24.34
CA CYS A 79 4.52 -11.97 23.31
C CYS A 79 3.17 -12.05 22.56
N THR A 80 2.11 -11.43 23.09
CA THR A 80 0.82 -11.27 22.39
C THR A 80 0.70 -9.98 21.58
N SER A 81 1.56 -8.98 21.79
CA SER A 81 1.51 -7.70 21.06
C SER A 81 2.16 -7.75 19.66
N ALA A 82 2.66 -8.91 19.22
CA ALA A 82 3.08 -9.14 17.84
C ALA A 82 1.90 -9.59 16.97
N THR A 83 0.82 -8.83 17.00
CA THR A 83 -0.41 -9.10 16.27
C THR A 83 -0.26 -8.80 14.78
N ASP A 84 -1.03 -9.49 13.96
CA ASP A 84 -1.25 -9.30 12.51
C ASP A 84 -1.84 -7.90 12.21
N GLN A 85 -1.16 -6.85 12.62
CA GLN A 85 -1.67 -5.49 12.59
C GLN A 85 -0.90 -4.66 11.57
N PHE A 86 -1.66 -3.90 10.80
CA PHE A 86 -1.10 -2.85 9.96
C PHE A 86 -0.24 -1.92 10.84
N PRO A 87 0.99 -1.58 10.42
CA PRO A 87 1.92 -0.84 11.27
C PRO A 87 1.42 0.57 11.62
N GLU A 88 1.65 0.99 12.87
CA GLU A 88 1.37 2.38 13.32
C GLU A 88 2.25 3.40 12.60
N GLU A 89 3.51 3.05 12.32
CA GLU A 89 4.46 3.87 11.57
C GLU A 89 4.81 3.21 10.24
N PHE A 90 4.57 3.92 9.13
CA PHE A 90 4.84 3.40 7.78
C PHE A 90 5.11 4.53 6.78
N SER A 91 5.59 4.13 5.60
CA SER A 91 5.74 4.99 4.44
C SER A 91 5.13 4.33 3.21
N ILE A 92 4.41 5.09 2.39
CA ILE A 92 3.92 4.64 1.09
C ILE A 92 4.80 5.28 0.01
N MET A 93 5.31 4.47 -0.90
CA MET A 93 6.03 4.93 -2.09
C MET A 93 5.36 4.34 -3.32
N ALA A 94 4.98 5.22 -4.25
CA ALA A 94 4.34 4.84 -5.50
C ALA A 94 4.88 5.69 -6.65
N THR A 95 4.91 5.10 -7.83
CA THR A 95 5.25 5.77 -9.08
C THR A 95 4.09 5.51 -10.03
N LEU A 96 3.44 6.58 -10.49
CA LEU A 96 2.21 6.49 -11.26
C LEU A 96 2.14 7.59 -12.32
N ARG A 97 1.38 7.34 -13.38
CA ARG A 97 1.03 8.29 -14.43
C ARG A 97 -0.51 8.32 -14.56
N PRO A 98 -1.21 9.16 -13.79
CA PRO A 98 -2.65 9.34 -13.95
C PRO A 98 -2.98 9.94 -15.32
N ASP A 99 -4.18 9.66 -15.84
CA ASP A 99 -4.68 10.36 -17.01
C ASP A 99 -4.87 11.86 -16.69
N GLN A 100 -4.67 12.72 -17.69
CA GLN A 100 -4.73 14.17 -17.48
C GLN A 100 -6.09 14.61 -16.92
N GLY A 101 -6.07 15.36 -15.82
CA GLY A 101 -7.28 15.86 -15.15
C GLY A 101 -8.10 14.79 -14.41
N SER A 102 -7.61 13.56 -14.32
CA SER A 102 -8.29 12.49 -13.58
C SER A 102 -8.17 12.66 -12.06
N SER A 103 -9.09 12.05 -11.33
CA SER A 103 -9.01 11.86 -9.87
C SER A 103 -9.39 10.41 -9.56
N SER A 104 -8.61 9.73 -8.72
CA SER A 104 -8.82 8.31 -8.40
C SER A 104 -8.19 7.91 -7.07
N VAL A 105 -8.70 6.83 -6.48
CA VAL A 105 -8.06 6.15 -5.35
C VAL A 105 -6.89 5.33 -5.88
N LEU A 106 -5.68 5.63 -5.40
CA LEU A 106 -4.47 4.88 -5.71
C LEU A 106 -4.36 3.62 -4.83
N PHE A 107 -4.64 3.78 -3.53
CA PHE A 107 -4.48 2.74 -2.52
C PHE A 107 -5.57 2.88 -1.47
N GLY A 108 -6.14 1.76 -1.05
CA GLY A 108 -7.14 1.74 0.01
C GLY A 108 -6.98 0.54 0.92
N LEU A 109 -7.20 0.76 2.22
CA LEU A 109 -7.41 -0.26 3.23
C LEU A 109 -8.84 -0.13 3.73
N TYR A 110 -9.51 -1.27 3.80
CA TYR A 110 -10.89 -1.35 4.24
C TYR A 110 -11.07 -2.53 5.19
N SER A 111 -12.05 -2.42 6.07
CA SER A 111 -12.43 -3.50 6.98
C SER A 111 -13.06 -4.67 6.23
N GLU A 112 -13.26 -5.81 6.88
CA GLU A 112 -14.00 -6.93 6.29
C GLU A 112 -15.45 -6.56 5.90
N ALA A 113 -16.02 -5.53 6.55
CA ALA A 113 -17.33 -4.98 6.24
C ALA A 113 -17.30 -4.01 5.04
N GLY A 114 -16.12 -3.68 4.50
CA GLY A 114 -15.94 -2.75 3.38
C GLY A 114 -15.93 -1.28 3.79
N GLU A 115 -15.69 -0.98 5.07
CA GLU A 115 -15.56 0.40 5.55
C GLU A 115 -14.14 0.90 5.34
N ASP A 116 -14.00 2.11 4.79
CA ASP A 116 -12.70 2.72 4.53
C ASP A 116 -11.97 3.04 5.85
N GLN A 117 -10.75 2.55 5.98
CA GLN A 117 -9.87 2.83 7.13
C GLN A 117 -8.69 3.70 6.73
N LEU A 118 -8.20 3.58 5.50
CA LEU A 118 -7.14 4.43 4.95
C LEU A 118 -7.32 4.51 3.45
N LEU A 119 -7.34 5.72 2.88
CA LEU A 119 -7.32 5.92 1.43
C LEU A 119 -6.22 6.90 1.03
N VAL A 120 -5.55 6.62 -0.08
CA VAL A 120 -4.68 7.56 -0.78
C VAL A 120 -5.32 7.88 -2.10
N GLU A 121 -5.77 9.12 -2.27
CA GLU A 121 -6.33 9.63 -3.51
C GLU A 121 -5.34 10.54 -4.22
N VAL A 122 -5.35 10.47 -5.54
CA VAL A 122 -4.47 11.20 -6.44
C VAL A 122 -5.29 11.93 -7.49
N GLY A 123 -4.97 13.21 -7.70
CA GLY A 123 -5.68 14.06 -8.65
C GLY A 123 -5.02 15.44 -8.77
N ASP A 124 -5.84 16.49 -8.75
CA ASP A 124 -5.41 17.89 -8.67
C ASP A 124 -4.82 18.26 -7.30
N THR A 125 -5.04 17.40 -6.32
CA THR A 125 -4.40 17.36 -5.01
C THR A 125 -4.19 15.90 -4.60
N VAL A 126 -3.27 15.66 -3.66
CA VAL A 126 -3.13 14.33 -3.04
C VAL A 126 -3.90 14.36 -1.72
N ARG A 127 -4.80 13.40 -1.51
CA ARG A 127 -5.53 13.26 -0.25
C ARG A 127 -5.13 11.97 0.45
N PHE A 128 -4.92 12.07 1.76
CA PHE A 128 -4.72 10.93 2.63
C PHE A 128 -5.85 10.90 3.66
N PHE A 129 -6.75 9.93 3.52
CA PHE A 129 -7.80 9.64 4.48
C PHE A 129 -7.30 8.59 5.48
N TYR A 130 -7.60 8.76 6.76
CA TYR A 130 -7.41 7.73 7.77
C TYR A 130 -8.48 7.79 8.87
N GLN A 131 -8.99 6.63 9.24
CA GLN A 131 -9.85 6.42 10.38
C GLN A 131 -9.58 5.03 10.98
N ASP A 132 -9.36 4.97 12.29
CA ASP A 132 -9.20 3.70 12.99
C ASP A 132 -10.53 2.93 13.09
N GLN A 133 -10.47 1.69 13.56
CA GLN A 133 -11.64 0.83 13.76
C GLN A 133 -12.65 1.35 14.82
N ASN A 134 -12.28 2.36 15.60
CA ASN A 134 -13.14 3.01 16.59
C ASN A 134 -13.73 4.33 16.06
N GLY A 135 -13.44 4.69 14.80
CA GLY A 135 -13.90 5.93 14.21
C GLY A 135 -13.02 7.15 14.51
N ILE A 136 -11.78 6.95 14.97
CA ILE A 136 -10.85 8.02 15.38
C ILE A 136 -9.82 8.29 14.28
N PRO A 137 -9.56 9.55 13.91
CA PRO A 137 -10.11 10.77 14.49
C PRO A 137 -11.57 11.04 14.07
N ALA A 138 -12.36 11.60 15.00
CA ALA A 138 -13.78 11.91 14.75
C ALA A 138 -13.98 13.08 13.77
N GLU A 139 -12.98 13.94 13.61
CA GLU A 139 -12.95 15.07 12.68
C GLU A 139 -11.56 15.19 12.04
N ASN A 140 -11.44 15.85 10.89
CA ASN A 140 -10.18 16.04 10.15
C ASN A 140 -9.46 14.73 9.77
N TYR A 141 -10.22 13.73 9.37
CA TYR A 141 -9.73 12.43 8.89
C TYR A 141 -9.00 12.49 7.54
N THR A 142 -9.06 13.62 6.83
CA THR A 142 -8.40 13.82 5.53
C THR A 142 -7.29 14.86 5.64
N LEU A 143 -6.08 14.47 5.27
CA LEU A 143 -4.96 15.37 5.01
C LEU A 143 -4.89 15.67 3.51
N GLU A 144 -4.79 16.94 3.15
CA GLU A 144 -4.58 17.36 1.77
C GLU A 144 -3.15 17.87 1.58
N PHE A 145 -2.47 17.35 0.57
CA PHE A 145 -1.18 17.82 0.13
C PHE A 145 -1.39 18.52 -1.21
N GLY A 146 -1.19 19.84 -1.26
CA GLY A 146 -1.42 20.70 -2.42
C GLY A 146 -0.46 20.44 -3.59
N ALA A 147 -0.48 19.21 -4.10
CA ALA A 147 0.34 18.70 -5.18
C ALA A 147 -0.59 18.11 -6.24
N ALA A 148 -0.68 18.78 -7.39
CA ALA A 148 -1.34 18.24 -8.57
C ALA A 148 -0.42 17.23 -9.24
N ILE A 149 -0.88 15.99 -9.41
CA ILE A 149 -0.09 14.89 -10.00
C ILE A 149 -0.81 14.23 -11.18
N ASN A 150 -1.89 14.83 -11.67
CA ASN A 150 -2.72 14.35 -12.78
C ASN A 150 -2.50 15.13 -14.08
N ASP A 151 -1.25 15.41 -14.45
CA ASP A 151 -0.89 16.13 -15.68
C ASP A 151 -0.71 15.23 -16.91
N GLY A 152 -0.84 13.91 -16.74
CA GLY A 152 -0.66 12.92 -17.80
C GLY A 152 0.77 12.40 -17.97
N LYS A 153 1.72 12.76 -17.10
CA LYS A 153 3.15 12.40 -17.24
C LYS A 153 3.64 11.37 -16.23
#